data_AF-A0A493TP92-F1
#
_entry.id   AF-A0A493TP92-F1
#
_cell.length_a   1.000
_cell.length_b   1.000
_cell.length_c   1.000
_cell.angle_alpha   90.00
_cell.angle_beta   90.00
_cell.angle_gamma   90.00
#
_symmetry.space_group_name_H-M   'P 1'
#
loop_
_entity.id
_entity.type
_entity.pdbx_description
1 polymer ?
#
loop_
_entity_poly.entity_id
_entity_poly.type
_entity_poly.pdbx_seq_one_letter_code
_entity_poly.pdbx_strand_id
1 'polypeptide(L)'
;MCSPGRAPPGPAPAGDLPPEWETDDERMAFLFSAFKQSREVNSTEWDSKMAFWVGLVLARGRRRGAVRTCLRELQNGFERRGSVPLGLGTVLRELLR
;
A
#
# COMPACT_ATOMS: atom_id res chain seq x y z
N MET A 1 -7.93 -9.35 14.72
CA MET A 1 -6.57 -9.55 15.25
C MET A 1 -5.77 -10.35 14.22
N CYS A 2 -4.63 -9.87 13.71
CA CYS A 2 -3.81 -10.69 12.79
C CYS A 2 -3.31 -11.89 13.60
N SER A 3 -3.57 -13.12 13.15
CA SER A 3 -3.20 -14.33 13.89
C SER A 3 -1.67 -14.45 14.03
N PRO A 4 -1.14 -14.88 15.19
CA PRO A 4 0.27 -15.11 15.36
C PRO A 4 0.60 -16.49 14.79
N GLY A 5 1.21 -16.56 13.61
CA GLY A 5 1.58 -17.86 13.06
C GLY A 5 2.19 -17.89 11.66
N ARG A 6 2.28 -16.75 10.97
CA ARG A 6 2.99 -16.69 9.69
C ARG A 6 4.17 -15.74 9.83
N ALA A 7 5.37 -16.24 9.51
CA ALA A 7 6.58 -15.43 9.42
C ALA A 7 6.26 -14.14 8.64
N PRO A 8 6.81 -12.98 9.07
CA PRO A 8 6.59 -11.74 8.32
C PRO A 8 6.96 -12.02 6.87
N PRO A 9 6.10 -11.71 5.89
CA PRO A 9 6.55 -11.76 4.51
C PRO A 9 7.78 -10.86 4.46
N GLY A 10 8.91 -11.42 4.03
CA GLY A 10 10.10 -10.64 3.74
C GLY A 10 9.76 -9.51 2.75
N PRO A 11 10.72 -8.62 2.45
CA PRO A 11 10.53 -7.59 1.44
C PRO A 11 9.90 -8.22 0.19
N ALA A 12 8.93 -7.51 -0.40
CA ALA A 12 8.18 -8.01 -1.54
C ALA A 12 9.15 -8.61 -2.58
N PRO A 13 8.92 -9.84 -3.07
CA PRO A 13 9.79 -10.43 -4.07
C PRO A 13 9.87 -9.50 -5.30
N ALA A 14 11.05 -9.38 -5.88
CA ALA A 14 11.28 -8.58 -7.08
C ALA A 14 10.24 -8.96 -8.16
N GLY A 15 9.36 -8.01 -8.51
CA GLY A 15 8.20 -8.23 -9.38
C GLY A 15 6.84 -7.91 -8.73
N ASP A 16 6.80 -7.71 -7.42
CA ASP A 16 5.57 -7.31 -6.73
C ASP A 16 5.30 -5.80 -6.76
N LEU A 17 6.34 -5.00 -7.00
CA LEU A 17 6.36 -3.55 -6.92
C LEU A 17 6.58 -2.93 -8.31
N PRO A 18 6.05 -1.72 -8.58
CA PRO A 18 6.30 -1.00 -9.82
C PRO A 18 7.81 -0.77 -10.07
N PRO A 19 8.28 -0.75 -11.33
CA PRO A 19 9.68 -0.45 -11.65
C PRO A 19 10.18 0.88 -11.08
N GLU A 20 9.31 1.88 -11.04
CA GLU A 20 9.58 3.21 -10.48
C GLU A 20 9.73 3.22 -8.96
N TRP A 21 9.46 2.11 -8.27
CA TRP A 21 9.45 2.03 -6.80
C TRP A 21 10.81 2.40 -6.20
N GLU A 22 11.93 2.01 -6.82
CA GLU A 22 13.25 2.35 -6.30
C GLU A 22 13.80 3.65 -6.86
N THR A 23 13.46 4.01 -8.10
CA THR A 23 14.13 5.09 -8.84
C THR A 23 13.44 6.44 -8.73
N ASP A 24 12.13 6.48 -8.46
CA ASP A 24 11.35 7.73 -8.43
C ASP A 24 11.06 8.17 -6.99
N ASP A 25 12.03 8.87 -6.38
CA ASP A 25 11.92 9.31 -4.99
C ASP A 25 10.78 10.32 -4.76
N GLU A 26 10.50 11.19 -5.72
CA GLU A 26 9.43 12.21 -5.61
C GLU A 26 8.05 11.57 -5.61
N ARG A 27 7.80 10.66 -6.56
CA ARG A 27 6.53 9.94 -6.62
C ARG A 27 6.34 9.06 -5.39
N MET A 28 7.40 8.41 -4.92
CA MET A 28 7.33 7.57 -3.72
C MET A 28 7.08 8.39 -2.45
N ALA A 29 7.68 9.58 -2.32
CA ALA A 29 7.39 10.50 -1.21
C ALA A 29 5.92 10.93 -1.21
N PHE A 30 5.37 11.25 -2.39
CA PHE A 30 3.95 11.56 -2.55
C PHE A 30 3.06 10.38 -2.12
N LEU A 31 3.34 9.17 -2.64
CA LEU A 31 2.55 7.97 -2.35
C LEU A 31 2.62 7.54 -0.88
N PHE A 32 3.77 7.76 -0.21
CA PHE A 32 3.98 7.38 1.18
C PHE A 32 3.39 8.36 2.19
N SER A 33 3.21 9.62 1.79
CA SER A 33 2.54 10.61 2.63
C SER A 33 1.07 10.24 2.89
N ALA A 34 0.54 10.72 4.02
CA ALA A 34 -0.85 10.49 4.36
C ALA A 34 -1.81 11.01 3.28
N PHE A 35 -3.02 10.46 3.25
CA PHE A 35 -4.12 11.10 2.53
C PHE A 35 -4.42 12.46 3.16
N LYS A 36 -5.01 13.38 2.38
CA LYS A 36 -5.54 14.63 2.92
C LYS A 36 -6.62 14.33 3.98
N GLN A 37 -7.15 15.37 4.65
CA GLN A 37 -8.20 15.15 5.64
C GLN A 37 -9.46 14.53 5.01
N SER A 38 -9.76 14.91 3.77
CA SER A 38 -10.89 14.37 3.02
C SER A 38 -10.65 14.47 1.51
N ARG A 39 -11.44 13.73 0.72
CA ARG A 39 -11.37 13.75 -0.75
C ARG A 39 -11.73 15.13 -1.30
N GLU A 40 -12.59 15.88 -0.62
CA GLU A 40 -13.06 17.20 -1.05
C GLU A 40 -11.94 18.26 -1.04
N VAL A 41 -10.90 18.07 -0.23
CA VAL A 41 -9.76 18.99 -0.18
C VAL A 41 -8.93 18.94 -1.46
N ASN A 42 -8.75 17.75 -2.04
CA ASN A 42 -8.08 17.55 -3.32
C ASN A 42 -8.47 16.18 -3.89
N SER A 43 -9.53 16.16 -4.69
CA SER A 43 -10.06 14.90 -5.25
C SER A 43 -9.09 14.25 -6.21
N THR A 44 -8.34 15.04 -6.99
CA THR A 44 -7.37 14.55 -7.97
C THR A 44 -6.23 13.77 -7.31
N GLU A 45 -5.57 14.35 -6.31
CA GLU A 45 -4.51 13.67 -5.57
C GLU A 45 -5.05 12.46 -4.81
N TRP A 46 -6.23 12.61 -4.19
CA TRP A 46 -6.86 11.54 -3.45
C TRP A 46 -7.16 10.34 -4.34
N ASP A 47 -7.86 10.55 -5.45
CA ASP A 47 -8.29 9.50 -6.36
C ASP A 47 -7.08 8.84 -7.03
N SER A 48 -6.06 9.62 -7.40
CA SER A 48 -4.81 9.10 -7.96
C SER A 48 -4.07 8.18 -6.97
N LYS A 49 -3.89 8.61 -5.71
CA LYS A 49 -3.29 7.76 -4.66
C LYS A 49 -4.13 6.52 -4.38
N MET A 50 -5.45 6.69 -4.29
CA MET A 50 -6.37 5.59 -4.00
C MET A 50 -6.31 4.54 -5.11
N ALA A 51 -6.39 4.94 -6.37
CA ALA A 51 -6.31 4.06 -7.52
C ALA A 51 -4.99 3.27 -7.53
N PHE A 52 -3.86 3.95 -7.28
CA PHE A 52 -2.56 3.30 -7.18
C PHE A 52 -2.53 2.24 -6.07
N TRP A 53 -2.88 2.62 -4.84
CA TRP A 53 -2.77 1.73 -3.69
C TRP A 53 -3.76 0.57 -3.74
N VAL A 54 -5.01 0.81 -4.16
CA VAL A 54 -6.00 -0.25 -4.37
C VAL A 54 -5.50 -1.25 -5.41
N GLY A 55 -5.01 -0.76 -6.55
CA GLY A 55 -4.46 -1.62 -7.60
C GLY A 55 -3.33 -2.50 -7.09
N LEU A 56 -2.39 -1.93 -6.34
CA LEU A 56 -1.23 -2.64 -5.81
C LEU A 56 -1.61 -3.67 -4.73
N VAL A 57 -2.52 -3.32 -3.81
CA VAL A 57 -3.03 -4.24 -2.78
C VAL A 57 -3.72 -5.44 -3.41
N LEU A 58 -4.60 -5.19 -4.39
CA LEU A 58 -5.35 -6.26 -5.08
C LEU A 58 -4.42 -7.13 -5.93
N ALA A 59 -3.47 -6.53 -6.65
CA ALA A 59 -2.49 -7.27 -7.44
C ALA A 59 -1.65 -8.20 -6.55
N ARG A 60 -1.17 -7.69 -5.40
CA ARG A 60 -0.43 -8.50 -4.42
C ARG A 60 -1.29 -9.64 -3.85
N GLY A 61 -2.56 -9.38 -3.52
CA GLY A 61 -3.50 -10.41 -3.07
C GLY A 61 -3.66 -11.52 -4.10
N ARG A 62 -3.91 -11.15 -5.36
CA ARG A 62 -4.06 -12.09 -6.49
C ARG A 62 -2.82 -12.95 -6.70
N ARG A 63 -1.62 -12.34 -6.77
CA ARG A 63 -0.37 -13.07 -6.99
C ARG A 63 -0.04 -14.05 -5.86
N ARG A 64 -0.42 -13.72 -4.63
CA ARG A 64 -0.18 -14.57 -3.44
C ARG A 64 -1.29 -15.59 -3.19
N GLY A 65 -2.36 -15.61 -3.99
CA GLY A 65 -3.55 -16.41 -3.71
C GLY A 65 -4.21 -16.05 -2.37
N ALA A 66 -4.01 -14.82 -1.90
CA ALA A 66 -4.42 -14.38 -0.58
C ALA A 66 -5.70 -13.54 -0.68
N VAL A 67 -6.78 -14.03 -0.08
CA VAL A 67 -8.08 -13.32 0.02
C VAL A 67 -8.12 -12.39 1.24
N ARG A 68 -7.20 -12.58 2.20
CA ARG A 68 -7.12 -11.80 3.43
C ARG A 68 -5.76 -11.14 3.53
N THR A 69 -5.75 -9.92 4.06
CA THR A 69 -4.54 -9.21 4.46
C THR A 69 -4.84 -8.32 5.67
N CYS A 70 -3.81 -7.78 6.30
CA CYS A 70 -3.97 -6.76 7.34
C CYS A 70 -2.94 -5.63 7.19
N LEU A 71 -3.20 -4.50 7.85
CA LEU A 71 -2.39 -3.28 7.72
C LEU A 71 -0.89 -3.55 7.89
N ARG A 72 -0.50 -4.31 8.93
CA ARG A 72 0.90 -4.65 9.20
C ARG A 72 1.55 -5.43 8.05
N GLU A 73 0.84 -6.38 7.45
CA GLU A 73 1.37 -7.15 6.32
C GLU A 73 1.59 -6.28 5.08
N LEU A 74 0.68 -5.33 4.84
CA LEU A 74 0.82 -4.37 3.75
C LEU A 74 1.95 -3.37 4.01
N GLN A 75 2.06 -2.85 5.23
CA GLN A 75 3.14 -1.93 5.61
C GLN A 75 4.51 -2.59 5.45
N ASN A 76 4.68 -3.82 5.93
CA ASN A 76 5.93 -4.56 5.74
C ASN A 76 6.16 -4.90 4.27
N GLY A 77 5.10 -5.27 3.54
CA GLY A 77 5.20 -5.64 2.13
C GLY A 77 5.49 -4.47 1.19
N PHE A 78 5.13 -3.26 1.59
CA PHE A 78 5.35 -2.02 0.85
C PHE A 78 6.34 -1.11 1.59
N GLU A 79 7.17 -1.67 2.45
CA GLU A 79 8.26 -0.92 3.08
C GLU A 79 9.27 -0.53 2.00
N ARG A 80 9.80 0.69 2.12
CA ARG A 80 10.87 1.20 1.26
C ARG A 80 11.84 2.00 2.09
N ARG A 81 13.12 1.60 2.09
CA ARG A 81 14.21 2.31 2.79
C ARG A 81 13.85 2.65 4.25
N GLY A 82 13.25 1.71 4.99
CA GLY A 82 12.82 1.90 6.39
C GLY A 82 11.55 2.74 6.57
N SER A 83 10.91 3.20 5.50
CA SER A 83 9.64 3.94 5.54
C SER A 83 8.48 3.04 5.15
N VAL A 84 7.30 3.30 5.73
CA VAL A 84 6.06 2.59 5.38
C VAL A 84 5.00 3.59 4.88
N PRO A 85 4.09 3.20 3.97
CA PRO A 85 3.12 4.14 3.44
C PRO A 85 2.04 4.45 4.48
N LEU A 86 1.89 5.74 4.82
CA LEU A 86 0.99 6.22 5.88
C LEU A 86 -0.49 6.11 5.48
N GLY A 87 -0.77 6.08 4.17
CA GLY A 87 -2.11 6.04 3.62
C GLY A 87 -2.81 4.67 3.67
N LEU A 88 -2.10 3.57 3.95
CA LEU A 88 -2.66 2.21 3.80
C LEU A 88 -3.87 1.93 4.71
N GLY A 89 -3.93 2.53 5.89
CA GLY A 89 -5.10 2.42 6.77
C GLY A 89 -6.35 3.04 6.14
N THR A 90 -6.21 4.13 5.39
CA THR A 90 -7.32 4.73 4.63
C THR A 90 -7.72 3.86 3.47
N VAL A 91 -6.75 3.33 2.71
CA VAL A 91 -7.02 2.42 1.58
C VAL A 91 -7.81 1.19 2.02
N LEU A 92 -7.41 0.55 3.13
CA LEU A 92 -8.14 -0.59 3.68
C LEU A 92 -9.57 -0.23 4.09
N ARG A 93 -9.79 0.95 4.68
CA ARG A 93 -11.14 1.42 5.02
C ARG A 93 -12.00 1.63 3.78
N GLU A 94 -11.44 2.21 2.72
CA GLU A 94 -12.17 2.40 1.45
C GLU A 94 -12.47 1.07 0.75
N LEU A 95 -11.58 0.08 0.82
CA LEU A 95 -11.83 -1.26 0.26
C LEU A 95 -12.92 -2.06 0.99
N LEU A 96 -13.26 -1.66 2.23
CA LEU A 96 -14.29 -2.30 3.05
C LEU A 96 -15.67 -1.64 2.91
N ARG A 97 -15.76 -0.51 2.18
CA ARG A 97 -17.03 0.12 1.84
C ARG A 97 -17.72 -0.61 0.71
#